data_AF-A0A1D9P5P3-F1
#
_entry.id   AF-A0A1D9P5P3-F1
#
_cell.length_a   1.000
_cell.length_b   1.000
_cell.length_c   1.000
_cell.angle_alpha   90.00
_cell.angle_beta   90.00
_cell.angle_gamma   90.00
#
_symmetry.space_group_name_H-M   'P 1'
#
loop_
_entity.id
_entity.type
_entity.pdbx_description
1 polymer ?
#
loop_
_entity_poly.entity_id
_entity_poly.type
_entity_poly.pdbx_seq_one_letter_code
_entity_poly.pdbx_strand_id
1 'polypeptide(L)'
;MLFRNVDTHNNLCPECKKRDDDSYKKVTEYISENPAADGETISIATGVDLKTIKRWVVEKRITIAGNLGLSTCRTCGEPIYEGRLCDRCKNSLLNGYMRAGAKKAASESAKINPSPAHTGGMHFLR
;
A
#
# COMPACT_ATOMS: atom_id res chain seq x y z
N MET A 1 1.95 -14.37 -2.80
CA MET A 1 2.32 -13.65 -4.04
C MET A 1 2.56 -12.20 -3.69
N LEU A 2 3.81 -11.75 -3.79
CA LEU A 2 4.27 -10.43 -3.36
C LEU A 2 3.95 -9.41 -4.46
N PHE A 3 2.81 -8.71 -4.33
CA PHE A 3 2.52 -7.54 -5.16
C PHE A 3 3.40 -6.39 -4.66
N ARG A 4 4.65 -6.39 -5.13
CA ARG A 4 5.61 -5.30 -4.94
C ARG A 4 4.99 -4.03 -5.52
N ASN A 5 4.83 -3.01 -4.69
CA ASN A 5 4.83 -1.63 -5.17
C ASN A 5 6.19 -1.42 -5.81
N VAL A 6 6.25 -1.64 -7.12
CA VAL A 6 7.42 -1.40 -7.94
C VAL A 6 7.55 0.11 -8.01
N ASP A 7 8.57 0.64 -7.33
CA ASP A 7 9.12 1.97 -7.63
C ASP A 7 9.47 1.93 -9.13
N THR A 8 8.54 2.37 -9.98
CA THR A 8 8.62 2.09 -11.41
C THR A 8 9.90 2.70 -11.95
N HIS A 9 10.26 3.89 -11.48
CA HIS A 9 11.50 4.62 -11.81
C HIS A 9 12.79 3.82 -11.54
N ASN A 10 12.86 3.06 -10.44
CA ASN A 10 14.05 2.28 -10.08
C ASN A 10 14.18 0.96 -10.84
N ASN A 11 13.12 0.51 -11.51
CA ASN A 11 13.11 -0.73 -12.29
C ASN A 11 13.18 -0.48 -13.81
N LEU A 12 13.40 0.76 -14.24
CA LEU A 12 13.57 1.11 -15.65
C LEU A 12 15.02 0.86 -16.11
N CYS A 13 15.18 0.39 -17.35
CA CYS A 13 16.49 0.41 -18.01
C CYS A 13 16.96 1.87 -18.21
N PRO A 14 18.27 2.14 -18.41
CA PRO A 14 18.81 3.50 -18.49
C PRO A 14 18.15 4.37 -19.59
N GLU A 15 17.79 3.76 -20.71
CA GLU A 15 17.07 4.41 -21.81
C GLU A 15 15.63 4.82 -21.40
N CYS A 16 14.89 3.91 -20.75
CA CYS A 16 13.55 4.20 -20.22
C CYS A 16 13.60 5.30 -19.15
N LYS A 17 14.62 5.26 -18.28
CA LYS A 17 14.79 6.25 -17.21
C LYS A 17 15.05 7.65 -17.79
N LYS A 18 15.91 7.76 -18.80
CA LYS A 18 16.11 9.04 -19.52
C LYS A 18 14.82 9.60 -20.11
N ARG A 19 13.97 8.75 -20.70
CA ARG A 19 12.68 9.18 -21.27
C ARG A 19 11.68 9.61 -20.20
N ASP A 20 11.63 8.93 -19.07
CA ASP A 20 10.80 9.31 -17.92
C ASP A 20 11.27 10.66 -17.35
N ASP A 21 12.60 10.85 -17.20
CA ASP A 21 13.20 12.10 -16.73
C ASP A 21 12.96 13.27 -17.72
N ASP A 22 13.02 13.04 -19.03
CA ASP A 22 12.70 14.05 -20.05
C ASP A 22 11.22 14.47 -19.99
N SER A 23 10.33 13.49 -19.87
CA SER A 23 8.88 13.71 -19.70
C SER A 23 8.59 14.49 -18.41
N TYR A 24 9.29 14.16 -17.33
CA TYR A 24 9.17 14.83 -16.04
C TYR A 24 9.58 16.31 -16.13
N LYS A 25 10.67 16.60 -16.83
CA LYS A 25 11.12 17.98 -17.07
C LYS A 25 10.06 18.79 -17.82
N LYS A 26 9.54 18.26 -18.93
CA LYS A 26 8.48 18.91 -19.73
C LYS A 26 7.25 19.25 -18.90
N VAL A 27 6.79 18.30 -18.08
CA VAL A 27 5.64 18.51 -17.20
C VAL A 27 5.92 19.56 -16.13
N THR A 28 7.10 19.53 -15.51
CA THR A 28 7.46 20.50 -14.46
C THR A 28 7.58 21.92 -15.02
N GLU A 29 8.18 22.07 -16.19
CA GLU A 29 8.29 23.35 -16.90
C GLU A 29 6.90 23.90 -17.23
N TYR A 30 6.02 23.07 -17.81
CA TYR A 30 4.65 23.47 -18.12
C TYR A 30 3.84 23.87 -16.88
N ILE A 31 3.98 23.15 -15.76
CA ILE A 31 3.33 23.49 -14.48
C ILE A 31 3.86 24.83 -13.94
N SER A 32 5.17 25.10 -14.10
CA SER A 32 5.77 26.37 -13.66
C SER A 32 5.24 27.56 -14.46
N GLU A 33 5.01 27.39 -15.75
CA GLU A 33 4.42 28.43 -16.62
C GLU A 33 2.89 28.54 -16.42
N ASN A 34 2.23 27.44 -16.11
CA ASN A 34 0.78 27.33 -15.98
C ASN A 34 0.37 26.71 -14.63
N PRO A 35 0.52 27.45 -13.51
CA PRO A 35 0.27 26.90 -12.16
C PRO A 35 -1.19 26.50 -11.93
N ALA A 36 -2.13 27.08 -12.69
CA ALA A 36 -3.56 26.79 -12.62
C ALA A 36 -4.00 25.66 -13.57
N ALA A 37 -3.08 25.01 -14.30
CA ALA A 37 -3.42 23.98 -15.26
C ALA A 37 -3.98 22.72 -14.57
N ASP A 38 -5.00 22.13 -15.19
CA ASP A 38 -5.52 20.82 -14.81
C ASP A 38 -4.66 19.70 -15.38
N GLY A 39 -4.69 18.52 -14.75
CA GLY A 39 -3.89 17.39 -15.20
C GLY A 39 -4.23 16.90 -16.60
N GLU A 40 -5.49 17.01 -17.04
CA GLU A 40 -5.87 16.70 -18.42
C GLU A 40 -5.19 17.67 -19.42
N THR A 41 -5.22 18.98 -19.12
CA THR A 41 -4.55 20.00 -19.93
C THR A 41 -3.05 19.76 -20.01
N ILE A 42 -2.42 19.43 -18.87
CA ILE A 42 -0.99 19.10 -18.80
C ILE A 42 -0.68 17.88 -19.67
N SER A 43 -1.51 16.83 -19.60
CA SER A 43 -1.34 15.61 -20.42
C SER A 43 -1.39 15.92 -21.91
N ILE A 44 -2.36 16.72 -22.35
CA ILE A 44 -2.52 17.12 -23.75
C ILE A 44 -1.34 17.99 -24.21
N ALA A 45 -0.93 18.98 -23.41
CA ALA A 45 0.13 19.92 -23.78
C ALA A 45 1.51 19.26 -23.82
N THR A 46 1.79 18.35 -22.89
CA THR A 46 3.11 17.72 -22.76
C THR A 46 3.23 16.38 -23.49
N GLY A 47 2.10 15.80 -23.91
CA GLY A 47 2.03 14.47 -24.53
C GLY A 47 2.33 13.32 -23.55
N VAL A 48 2.38 13.60 -22.24
CA VAL A 48 2.63 12.60 -21.20
C VAL A 48 1.31 11.99 -20.76
N ASP A 49 1.27 10.66 -20.62
CA ASP A 49 0.06 9.95 -20.19
C ASP A 49 -0.42 10.41 -18.81
N LEU A 50 -1.74 10.56 -18.67
CA LEU A 50 -2.37 11.03 -17.44
C LEU A 50 -2.07 10.10 -16.25
N LYS A 51 -1.85 8.79 -16.47
CA LYS A 51 -1.40 7.83 -15.44
C LYS A 51 0.07 8.00 -15.05
N THR A 52 0.87 8.69 -15.84
CA THR A 52 2.23 9.04 -15.41
C THR A 52 2.15 10.26 -14.49
N ILE A 53 1.38 11.27 -14.89
CA ILE A 53 1.18 12.51 -14.13
C ILE A 53 0.53 12.23 -12.78
N LYS A 54 -0.58 11.49 -12.76
CA LYS A 54 -1.28 11.09 -11.51
C LYS A 54 -0.36 10.30 -10.57
N ARG A 55 0.59 9.51 -11.09
CA ARG A 55 1.57 8.74 -10.31
C ARG A 55 2.52 9.69 -9.61
N TRP A 56 3.09 10.64 -10.33
CA TRP A 56 3.99 11.64 -9.75
C TRP A 56 3.31 12.52 -8.70
N VAL A 57 2.00 12.80 -8.82
CA VAL A 57 1.22 13.50 -7.79
C VAL A 57 1.06 12.66 -6.52
N VAL A 58 0.72 11.38 -6.65
CA VAL A 58 0.62 10.46 -5.49
C VAL A 58 1.98 10.24 -4.83
N GLU A 59 3.05 10.14 -5.62
CA GLU A 59 4.44 10.08 -5.15
C GLU A 59 4.94 11.42 -4.56
N LYS A 60 4.12 12.48 -4.60
CA LYS A 60 4.46 13.85 -4.15
C LYS A 60 5.70 14.44 -4.83
N ARG A 61 5.99 13.99 -6.05
CA ARG A 61 7.09 14.53 -6.87
C ARG A 61 6.70 15.85 -7.52
N ILE A 62 5.42 15.99 -7.90
CA ILE A 62 4.86 17.22 -8.47
C ILE A 62 3.59 17.61 -7.72
N THR A 63 3.27 18.91 -7.75
CA THR A 63 2.00 19.46 -7.24
C THR A 63 1.33 20.22 -8.36
N ILE A 64 0.02 20.02 -8.51
CA ILE A 64 -0.81 20.71 -9.49
C ILE A 64 -2.00 21.32 -8.77
N ALA A 65 -2.51 22.45 -9.26
CA ALA A 65 -3.66 23.11 -8.68
C ALA A 65 -5.00 22.44 -9.07
N GLY A 66 -5.04 21.75 -10.22
CA GLY A 66 -6.25 21.11 -10.74
C GLY A 66 -6.60 19.76 -10.11
N ASN A 67 -7.78 19.24 -10.49
CA ASN A 67 -8.32 18.00 -9.95
C ASN A 67 -8.07 16.84 -10.93
N LEU A 68 -7.29 15.86 -10.49
CA LEU A 68 -7.00 14.65 -11.29
C LEU A 68 -8.06 13.53 -11.19
N GLY A 69 -9.19 13.79 -10.54
CA GLY A 69 -10.16 12.74 -10.17
C GLY A 69 -9.54 11.68 -9.26
N LEU A 70 -8.55 12.06 -8.43
CA LEU A 70 -7.95 11.15 -7.45
C LEU A 70 -8.97 10.87 -6.33
N SER A 71 -9.14 9.61 -5.98
CA SER A 71 -9.94 9.22 -4.82
C SER A 71 -9.14 9.47 -3.55
N THR A 72 -9.78 9.51 -2.38
CA THR A 72 -9.09 9.66 -1.09
C THR A 72 -9.18 8.38 -0.27
N CYS A 73 -8.11 8.06 0.44
CA CYS A 73 -8.10 6.94 1.37
C CYS A 73 -9.08 7.20 2.52
N ARG A 74 -10.03 6.29 2.77
CA ARG A 74 -11.02 6.41 3.85
C ARG A 74 -10.40 6.48 5.24
N THR A 75 -9.21 5.90 5.42
CA THR A 75 -8.57 5.81 6.75
C THR A 75 -7.60 6.96 7.02
N CYS A 76 -6.74 7.33 6.06
CA CYS A 76 -5.72 8.37 6.27
C CYS A 76 -5.93 9.64 5.44
N GLY A 77 -6.88 9.67 4.51
CA GLY A 77 -7.16 10.82 3.64
C GLY A 77 -6.17 11.04 2.50
N GLU A 78 -5.11 10.23 2.38
CA GLU A 78 -4.12 10.37 1.30
C GLU A 78 -4.76 10.11 -0.08
N PRO A 79 -4.42 10.90 -1.13
CA PRO A 79 -4.91 10.65 -2.48
C PRO A 79 -4.46 9.28 -2.99
N ILE A 80 -5.38 8.58 -3.64
CA ILE A 80 -5.20 7.24 -4.21
C ILE A 80 -5.70 7.22 -5.66
N TYR A 81 -5.04 6.38 -6.46
CA TYR A 81 -5.44 6.13 -7.83
C TYR A 81 -6.81 5.49 -7.96
N GLU A 82 -7.03 4.47 -7.13
CA GLU A 82 -8.19 3.60 -7.18
C GLU A 82 -8.41 2.92 -5.83
N GLY A 83 -9.64 2.46 -5.59
CA GLY A 83 -10.02 1.76 -4.38
C GLY A 83 -10.47 2.68 -3.23
N ARG A 84 -10.58 2.11 -2.02
CA ARG A 84 -11.06 2.82 -0.81
C ARG A 84 -9.95 3.10 0.22
N LEU A 85 -8.83 2.38 0.13
CA LEU A 85 -7.73 2.44 1.09
C LEU A 85 -6.42 2.52 0.32
N CYS A 86 -5.49 3.36 0.77
CA CYS A 86 -4.12 3.35 0.26
C CYS A 86 -3.40 2.05 0.66
N ASP A 87 -2.32 1.72 -0.05
CA ASP A 87 -1.57 0.47 0.20
C ASP A 87 -1.06 0.36 1.64
N ARG A 88 -0.66 1.49 2.25
CA ARG A 88 -0.24 1.50 3.66
C ARG A 88 -1.38 1.08 4.59
N CYS A 89 -2.57 1.68 4.43
CA CYS A 89 -3.73 1.34 5.25
C CYS A 89 -4.21 -0.09 4.98
N LYS A 90 -4.21 -0.53 3.73
CA LYS A 90 -4.54 -1.91 3.33
C LYS A 90 -3.58 -2.91 3.97
N ASN A 91 -2.27 -2.66 3.92
CA ASN A 91 -1.26 -3.54 4.49
C ASN A 91 -1.32 -3.56 6.02
N SER A 92 -1.54 -2.41 6.66
CA SER A 92 -1.75 -2.33 8.12
C SER A 92 -2.94 -3.17 8.55
N LEU A 93 -4.06 -3.07 7.83
CA LEU A 93 -5.27 -3.84 8.09
C LEU A 93 -5.01 -5.36 7.97
N LEU A 94 -4.38 -5.81 6.88
CA LEU A 94 -4.02 -7.22 6.67
C LEU A 94 -3.09 -7.75 7.76
N ASN A 95 -2.07 -6.98 8.15
CA ASN A 95 -1.15 -7.34 9.22
C ASN A 95 -1.85 -7.46 10.58
N GLY A 96 -2.83 -6.59 10.85
CA GLY A 96 -3.69 -6.68 12.03
C GLY A 96 -4.46 -8.00 12.08
N TYR A 97 -5.07 -8.41 10.97
CA TYR A 97 -5.78 -9.69 10.86
C TYR A 97 -4.85 -10.89 11.07
N MET A 98 -3.67 -10.89 10.45
CA MET A 98 -2.69 -11.99 10.62
C MET A 98 -2.24 -12.13 12.09
N ARG A 99 -1.97 -11.01 12.77
CA ARG A 99 -1.60 -11.01 14.19
C ARG A 99 -2.73 -11.50 15.09
N ALA A 100 -3.98 -11.13 14.79
CA ALA A 100 -5.15 -11.61 15.53
C ALA A 100 -5.39 -13.12 15.36
N GLY A 101 -5.17 -13.65 14.15
CA GLY A 101 -5.25 -15.09 13.87
C GLY A 101 -4.15 -15.89 14.59
N ALA A 102 -2.92 -15.40 14.58
CA ALA A 102 -1.79 -16.06 15.25
C ALA A 102 -1.97 -16.14 16.78
N LYS A 103 -2.60 -15.14 17.41
CA LYS A 103 -2.89 -15.15 18.85
C LYS A 103 -3.94 -16.18 19.24
N LYS A 104 -4.88 -16.53 18.36
CA LYS A 104 -5.87 -17.58 18.63
C LYS A 104 -5.25 -18.99 18.64
N ALA A 105 -4.26 -19.24 17.79
CA ALA A 105 -3.56 -20.54 17.76
C ALA A 105 -2.70 -20.80 19.01
N ALA A 106 -2.19 -19.75 19.66
CA ALA A 106 -1.37 -19.88 20.87
C ALA A 106 -2.18 -20.05 22.18
N SER A 107 -3.45 -19.64 22.21
CA SER A 107 -4.28 -19.68 23.44
C SER A 107 -5.09 -20.96 23.63
N GLU A 108 -5.20 -21.84 22.62
CA GLU A 108 -6.01 -23.06 22.70
C GLU A 108 -5.24 -24.24 23.37
N SER A 109 -3.90 -24.22 23.38
CA SER A 109 -3.07 -25.32 23.90
C SER A 109 -2.85 -25.31 25.43
N ALA A 110 -3.46 -24.36 26.17
CA ALA A 110 -3.17 -24.13 27.59
C ALA A 110 -4.25 -24.61 28.58
N LYS A 111 -5.24 -25.42 28.14
CA LYS A 111 -6.36 -25.88 29.00
C LYS A 111 -6.52 -27.40 29.11
N ILE A 112 -5.43 -28.13 29.38
CA ILE A 112 -5.54 -29.54 29.81
C ILE A 112 -4.77 -29.68 31.14
N ASN A 113 -5.44 -29.44 32.26
CA ASN A 113 -4.89 -29.73 33.58
C ASN A 113 -5.27 -31.17 33.98
N PRO A 114 -4.32 -32.06 34.31
CA PRO A 114 -4.63 -33.37 34.85
C PRO A 114 -5.09 -33.25 36.31
N SER A 115 -6.25 -33.84 36.64
CA SER A 115 -6.77 -33.95 38.00
C SER A 115 -6.01 -35.06 38.77
N PRO A 116 -5.74 -34.94 40.09
CA PRO A 116 -4.95 -35.93 40.82
C PRO A 116 -5.82 -37.14 41.18
N ALA A 117 -5.46 -38.33 40.67
CA ALA A 117 -6.11 -39.57 41.05
C ALA A 117 -5.48 -40.17 42.32
N HIS A 118 -6.35 -40.34 43.31
CA HIS A 118 -6.16 -40.86 44.65
C HIS A 118 -5.35 -42.17 44.79
N THR A 119 -4.53 -42.21 45.83
CA THR A 119 -3.87 -43.40 46.40
C THR A 119 -4.87 -44.46 46.88
N GLY A 120 -4.69 -45.71 46.48
CA GLY A 120 -5.42 -46.86 47.05
C GLY A 120 -4.71 -48.18 46.77
N GLY A 121 -4.09 -48.75 47.81
CA GLY A 121 -3.39 -50.03 47.77
C GLY A 121 -4.35 -51.22 47.61
N MET A 122 -3.90 -52.22 46.86
CA MET A 122 -4.65 -53.46 46.59
C MET A 122 -4.13 -54.60 47.47
N HIS A 123 -5.03 -55.12 48.31
CA HIS A 123 -4.83 -56.26 49.20
C HIS A 123 -5.06 -57.56 48.42
N PHE A 124 -4.05 -58.43 48.37
CA PHE A 124 -4.15 -59.74 47.72
C PHE A 124 -4.41 -60.83 48.78
N LEU A 125 -5.59 -61.46 48.73
CA LEU A 125 -5.84 -62.73 49.42
C LEU A 125 -5.52 -63.90 48.50
N ARG A 126 -4.52 -64.71 48.87
CA ARG A 126 -4.51 -66.17 48.69
C ARG A 126 -3.55 -66.80 49.69
#